data_AF-H2CCS6-F1
#
_entry.id   AF-H2CCS6-F1
#
_cell.length_a   1.000
_cell.length_b   1.000
_cell.length_c   1.000
_cell.angle_alpha   90.00
_cell.angle_beta   90.00
_cell.angle_gamma   90.00
#
_symmetry.space_group_name_H-M   'P 1'
#
loop_
_entity.id
_entity.type
_entity.pdbx_description
1 polymer ?
#
loop_
_entity_poly.entity_id
_entity_poly.type
_entity_poly.pdbx_seq_one_letter_code
_entity_poly.pdbx_strand_id
1 'polypeptide(L)'
;MKRIFTTTAGALAVSLFAGALIAKPKIIDREAEKKAYPDLQTTESILDRNVTEAYKRLALFGPLVNMAKEDRDKYFKERQDPLDFRHTLKNIVYTPRNTYVRYVKEGADFLLVGLGDTAETQAKISEKTAEANNAGVQVPALAFQDREGIELTQFEFIYAEDEPIREAIGSRRKSVSLFYKRTGQGNVDTEQDFTLDLVVTRIVHDNFKKGVKDIEVVIDPSPMTEAMDDIIILHRYNQKPSQAIVVGTMPNTPNFPQRNQFKQKFYTKLLDHYNILYRLLDGYAKKDGNSYNDTVLELLRKSTEY
;
A
#
# COMPACT_ATOMS: atom_id res chain seq x y z
N MET A 1 54.63 -4.48 -65.12
CA MET A 1 53.17 -4.60 -65.32
C MET A 1 52.47 -4.49 -63.97
N LYS A 2 51.78 -3.37 -63.70
CA LYS A 2 50.96 -3.17 -62.50
C LYS A 2 49.65 -3.97 -62.65
N ARG A 3 49.34 -4.85 -61.70
CA ARG A 3 47.99 -5.43 -61.57
C ARG A 3 47.33 -4.83 -60.33
N ILE A 4 46.27 -4.09 -60.60
CA ILE A 4 45.26 -3.61 -59.65
C ILE A 4 44.28 -4.77 -59.47
N PHE A 5 43.99 -5.17 -58.23
CA PHE A 5 42.74 -5.86 -57.89
C PHE A 5 42.27 -5.43 -56.50
N THR A 6 41.35 -4.46 -56.54
CA THR A 6 40.12 -4.33 -55.76
C THR A 6 40.05 -5.01 -54.38
N THR A 7 40.09 -4.14 -53.36
CA THR A 7 39.58 -4.33 -52.01
C THR A 7 38.09 -4.68 -51.99
N THR A 8 37.74 -5.87 -51.51
CA THR A 8 36.41 -6.17 -50.98
C THR A 8 36.43 -5.93 -49.47
N ALA A 9 35.75 -4.85 -49.06
CA ALA A 9 35.49 -4.52 -47.67
C ALA A 9 34.48 -5.52 -47.08
N GLY A 10 34.96 -6.55 -46.41
CA GLY A 10 34.15 -7.41 -45.53
C GLY A 10 34.00 -6.74 -44.17
N ALA A 11 33.05 -5.83 -44.03
CA ALA A 11 32.63 -5.31 -42.73
C ALA A 11 31.85 -6.41 -41.99
N LEU A 12 32.57 -7.20 -41.19
CA LEU A 12 31.98 -8.06 -40.16
C LEU A 12 31.45 -7.16 -39.04
N ALA A 13 30.20 -6.72 -39.19
CA ALA A 13 29.44 -6.10 -38.12
C ALA A 13 29.15 -7.18 -37.07
N VAL A 14 30.05 -7.33 -36.10
CA VAL A 14 29.77 -8.06 -34.87
C VAL A 14 28.80 -7.20 -34.07
N SER A 15 27.51 -7.42 -34.29
CA SER A 15 26.43 -6.89 -33.45
C SER A 15 26.54 -7.56 -32.08
N LEU A 16 27.34 -6.98 -31.19
CA LEU A 16 27.28 -7.23 -29.75
C LEU A 16 25.95 -6.68 -29.24
N PHE A 17 24.88 -7.44 -29.47
CA PHE A 17 23.72 -7.40 -28.59
C PHE A 17 24.19 -7.93 -27.24
N ALA A 18 24.73 -7.04 -26.41
CA ALA A 18 24.76 -7.24 -24.97
C ALA A 18 23.30 -7.21 -24.47
N GLY A 19 22.57 -8.28 -24.78
CA GLY A 19 21.34 -8.58 -24.07
C GLY A 19 21.73 -8.78 -22.62
N ALA A 20 21.48 -7.79 -21.78
CA ALA A 20 21.43 -8.01 -20.35
C ALA A 20 20.52 -9.23 -20.16
N LEU A 21 21.11 -10.33 -19.69
CA LEU A 21 20.38 -11.49 -19.19
C LEU A 21 19.60 -10.99 -17.97
N ILE A 22 18.45 -10.36 -18.22
CA ILE A 22 17.45 -10.12 -17.20
C ILE A 22 16.90 -11.52 -16.92
N ALA A 23 17.50 -12.18 -15.93
CA ALA A 23 17.04 -13.47 -15.46
C ALA A 23 15.56 -13.31 -15.10
N LYS A 24 14.68 -13.87 -15.94
CA LYS A 24 13.26 -13.91 -15.60
C LYS A 24 13.13 -14.71 -14.32
N PRO A 25 12.42 -14.22 -13.29
CA PRO A 25 12.23 -14.98 -12.07
C PRO A 25 11.62 -16.34 -12.45
N LYS A 26 12.27 -17.42 -12.00
CA LYS A 26 11.80 -18.77 -12.27
C LYS A 26 10.47 -18.94 -11.55
N ILE A 27 9.40 -19.16 -12.31
CA ILE A 27 8.10 -19.53 -11.75
C ILE A 27 8.29 -20.81 -10.93
N ILE A 28 7.98 -20.75 -9.64
CA ILE A 28 8.21 -21.84 -8.69
C ILE A 28 7.07 -22.84 -8.74
N ASP A 29 7.42 -24.12 -8.71
CA ASP A 29 6.49 -25.22 -8.46
C ASP A 29 6.24 -25.33 -6.95
N ARG A 30 5.04 -24.94 -6.54
CA ARG A 30 4.61 -24.91 -5.14
C ARG A 30 4.46 -26.27 -4.50
N GLU A 31 3.99 -27.25 -5.26
CA GLU A 31 3.80 -28.61 -4.75
C GLU A 31 5.15 -29.27 -4.50
N ALA A 32 6.10 -29.07 -5.42
CA ALA A 32 7.47 -29.51 -5.24
C ALA A 32 8.16 -28.85 -4.02
N GLU A 33 8.00 -27.53 -3.86
CA GLU A 33 8.56 -26.80 -2.72
C GLU A 33 7.95 -27.27 -1.39
N LYS A 34 6.63 -27.46 -1.35
CA LYS A 34 5.91 -27.92 -0.16
C LYS A 34 6.34 -29.32 0.27
N LYS A 35 6.58 -30.21 -0.69
CA LYS A 35 7.12 -31.55 -0.44
C LYS A 35 8.57 -31.51 0.04
N ALA A 36 9.38 -30.61 -0.50
CA ALA A 36 10.81 -30.52 -0.18
C ALA A 36 11.06 -29.85 1.19
N TYR A 37 10.23 -28.88 1.58
CA TYR A 37 10.48 -28.03 2.76
C TYR A 37 9.22 -27.83 3.64
N PRO A 38 8.69 -28.89 4.27
CA PRO A 38 7.44 -28.81 5.04
C PRO A 38 7.50 -27.86 6.25
N ASP A 39 8.66 -27.74 6.90
CA ASP A 39 8.84 -26.85 8.06
C ASP A 39 8.73 -25.36 7.67
N LEU A 40 9.21 -24.99 6.48
CA LEU A 40 9.11 -23.62 5.97
C LEU A 40 7.66 -23.27 5.61
N GLN A 41 6.89 -24.24 5.11
CA GLN A 41 5.46 -24.08 4.85
C GLN A 41 4.65 -23.97 6.14
N THR A 42 5.04 -24.73 7.18
CA THR A 42 4.44 -24.60 8.52
C THR A 42 4.69 -23.21 9.08
N THR A 43 5.92 -22.70 8.95
CA THR A 43 6.27 -21.33 9.34
C THR A 43 5.46 -20.30 8.53
N GLU A 44 5.32 -20.50 7.22
CA GLU A 44 4.53 -19.64 6.35
C GLU A 44 3.07 -19.57 6.80
N SER A 45 2.44 -20.71 7.05
CA SER A 45 1.05 -20.79 7.53
C SER A 45 0.84 -20.08 8.88
N ILE A 46 1.81 -20.15 9.79
CA ILE A 46 1.76 -19.39 11.06
C ILE A 46 1.81 -17.89 10.77
N LEU A 47 2.66 -17.44 9.84
CA LEU A 47 2.75 -16.04 9.45
C LEU A 47 1.46 -15.55 8.77
N ASP A 48 0.87 -16.37 7.91
CA ASP A 48 -0.41 -16.09 7.25
C ASP A 48 -1.53 -15.88 8.26
N ARG A 49 -1.61 -16.74 9.28
CA ARG A 49 -2.55 -16.58 10.38
C ARG A 49 -2.31 -15.28 11.15
N ASN A 50 -1.06 -14.95 11.46
CA ASN A 50 -0.73 -13.73 12.20
C ASN A 50 -1.13 -12.47 11.43
N VAL A 51 -0.93 -12.46 10.12
CA VAL A 51 -1.36 -11.36 9.26
C VAL A 51 -2.89 -11.30 9.16
N THR A 52 -3.56 -12.43 8.97
CA THR A 52 -5.04 -12.50 8.96
C THR A 52 -5.63 -11.94 10.26
N GLU A 53 -5.05 -12.29 11.41
CA GLU A 53 -5.44 -11.72 12.71
C GLU A 53 -5.18 -10.21 12.79
N ALA A 54 -4.10 -9.70 12.16
CA ALA A 54 -3.87 -8.26 12.06
C ALA A 54 -4.94 -7.56 11.20
N TYR A 55 -5.36 -8.18 10.10
CA TYR A 55 -6.47 -7.66 9.30
C TYR A 55 -7.80 -7.66 10.03
N LYS A 56 -8.11 -8.70 10.80
CA LYS A 56 -9.30 -8.71 11.67
C LYS A 56 -9.31 -7.52 12.63
N ARG A 57 -8.15 -7.13 13.17
CA ARG A 57 -8.04 -5.91 14.00
C ARG A 57 -8.27 -4.63 13.21
N LEU A 58 -7.73 -4.54 11.99
CA LEU A 58 -7.91 -3.37 11.11
C LEU A 58 -9.34 -3.26 10.55
N ALA A 59 -10.04 -4.38 10.38
CA ALA A 59 -11.41 -4.41 9.89
C ALA A 59 -12.37 -3.63 10.82
N LEU A 60 -12.05 -3.52 12.11
CA LEU A 60 -12.85 -2.79 13.11
C LEU A 60 -12.96 -1.27 12.83
N PHE A 61 -12.10 -0.72 11.97
CA PHE A 61 -12.08 0.72 11.68
C PHE A 61 -13.01 1.14 10.53
N GLY A 62 -13.86 0.24 10.03
CA GLY A 62 -14.86 0.54 9.00
C GLY A 62 -15.74 1.77 9.28
N PRO A 63 -16.26 1.98 10.51
CA PRO A 63 -17.06 3.16 10.84
C PRO A 63 -16.37 4.50 10.60
N LEU A 64 -15.02 4.55 10.64
CA LEU A 64 -14.27 5.78 10.36
C LEU A 64 -14.43 6.26 8.90
N VAL A 65 -14.89 5.41 7.98
CA VAL A 65 -15.21 5.80 6.60
C VAL A 65 -16.29 6.86 6.56
N ASN A 66 -17.36 6.70 7.35
CA ASN A 66 -18.47 7.66 7.39
C ASN A 66 -18.00 9.00 7.94
N MET A 67 -17.25 8.96 9.05
CA MET A 67 -16.65 10.16 9.65
C MET A 67 -15.71 10.88 8.67
N ALA A 68 -14.83 10.14 7.99
CA ALA A 68 -13.92 10.72 7.00
C ALA A 68 -14.68 11.34 5.81
N LYS A 69 -15.83 10.77 5.44
CA LYS A 69 -16.70 11.29 4.38
C LYS A 69 -17.42 12.57 4.81
N GLU A 70 -17.98 12.61 6.01
CA GLU A 70 -18.61 13.79 6.59
C GLU A 70 -17.61 14.94 6.76
N ASP A 71 -16.42 14.65 7.28
CA ASP A 71 -15.34 15.65 7.42
C ASP A 71 -14.92 16.19 6.06
N ARG A 72 -14.83 15.33 5.04
CA ARG A 72 -14.60 15.78 3.67
C ARG A 72 -15.71 16.72 3.21
N ASP A 73 -16.98 16.39 3.37
CA ASP A 73 -18.07 17.25 2.91
C ASP A 73 -18.14 18.59 3.70
N LYS A 74 -17.76 18.56 4.98
CA LYS A 74 -17.79 19.74 5.88
C LYS A 74 -16.62 20.69 5.67
N TYR A 75 -15.40 20.17 5.51
CA TYR A 75 -14.17 20.97 5.50
C TYR A 75 -13.57 21.16 4.10
N PHE A 76 -13.92 20.32 3.13
CA PHE A 76 -13.42 20.39 1.75
C PHE A 76 -14.27 21.37 0.93
N LYS A 77 -14.18 22.66 1.28
CA LYS A 77 -14.77 23.79 0.54
C LYS A 77 -13.93 24.23 -0.68
N GLU A 78 -13.00 23.41 -1.17
CA GLU A 78 -12.15 23.75 -2.33
C GLU A 78 -12.94 24.18 -3.58
N ARG A 79 -14.17 23.65 -3.78
CA ARG A 79 -15.03 24.08 -4.89
C ARG A 79 -15.62 25.47 -4.71
N GLN A 80 -15.80 25.93 -3.48
CA GLN A 80 -16.38 27.24 -3.17
C GLN A 80 -15.29 28.31 -3.02
N ASP A 81 -14.14 27.96 -2.43
CA ASP A 81 -13.03 28.88 -2.19
C ASP A 81 -11.68 28.30 -2.70
N PRO A 82 -11.49 28.19 -4.02
CA PRO A 82 -10.34 27.50 -4.62
C PRO A 82 -8.97 28.17 -4.35
N LEU A 83 -8.96 29.37 -3.78
CA LEU A 83 -7.75 30.15 -3.49
C LEU A 83 -7.37 30.18 -2.00
N ASP A 84 -8.20 29.60 -1.11
CA ASP A 84 -7.87 29.50 0.31
C ASP A 84 -7.27 28.13 0.63
N PHE A 85 -5.93 28.06 0.55
CA PHE A 85 -5.12 26.87 0.82
C PHE A 85 -5.24 26.33 2.26
N ARG A 86 -5.94 27.02 3.16
CA ARG A 86 -6.29 26.47 4.49
C ARG A 86 -7.38 25.40 4.38
N HIS A 87 -8.11 25.34 3.28
CA HIS A 87 -9.18 24.37 3.02
C HIS A 87 -8.76 23.18 2.15
N THR A 88 -7.62 23.29 1.45
CA THR A 88 -7.10 22.23 0.57
C THR A 88 -6.42 21.07 1.34
N LEU A 89 -6.07 21.30 2.62
CA LEU A 89 -5.31 20.37 3.45
C LEU A 89 -5.92 20.15 4.84
N LYS A 90 -7.17 20.59 5.08
CA LYS A 90 -7.80 20.39 6.39
C LYS A 90 -8.19 18.93 6.57
N ASN A 91 -7.28 18.23 7.24
CA ASN A 91 -7.35 16.90 7.77
C ASN A 91 -8.65 16.64 8.55
N ILE A 92 -9.00 15.36 8.70
CA ILE A 92 -9.72 14.91 9.90
C ILE A 92 -9.02 15.54 11.12
N VAL A 93 -9.79 16.11 12.04
CA VAL A 93 -9.29 16.95 13.15
C VAL A 93 -8.32 16.20 14.10
N TYR A 94 -8.14 14.89 13.91
CA TYR A 94 -7.66 13.94 14.90
C TYR A 94 -6.51 13.02 14.44
N THR A 95 -5.50 13.57 13.78
CA THR A 95 -4.38 12.75 13.30
C THR A 95 -3.16 12.85 14.22
N PRO A 96 -2.49 11.72 14.56
CA PRO A 96 -1.17 11.76 15.19
C PRO A 96 -0.18 12.67 14.46
N ARG A 97 0.89 13.10 15.15
CA ARG A 97 1.90 13.97 14.54
C ARG A 97 2.46 13.35 13.25
N ASN A 98 2.57 14.17 12.22
CA ASN A 98 3.04 13.79 10.87
C ASN A 98 2.18 12.70 10.21
N THR A 99 0.91 12.57 10.59
CA THR A 99 -0.04 11.73 9.85
C THR A 99 -1.19 12.57 9.31
N TYR A 100 -1.78 12.11 8.22
CA TYR A 100 -3.07 12.60 7.75
C TYR A 100 -3.98 11.42 7.41
N VAL A 101 -5.27 11.66 7.50
CA VAL A 101 -6.30 10.69 7.16
C VAL A 101 -7.25 11.35 6.19
N ARG A 102 -7.68 10.60 5.18
CA ARG A 102 -8.68 11.06 4.21
C ARG A 102 -9.62 9.94 3.80
N TYR A 103 -10.84 10.33 3.46
CA TYR A 103 -11.74 9.49 2.70
C TYR A 103 -11.17 9.26 1.30
N VAL A 104 -11.21 8.01 0.84
CA VAL A 104 -10.76 7.61 -0.50
C VAL A 104 -11.83 6.74 -1.15
N LYS A 105 -11.88 6.83 -2.47
CA LYS A 105 -12.69 5.93 -3.29
C LYS A 105 -11.76 5.12 -4.16
N GLU A 106 -12.03 3.82 -4.24
CA GLU A 106 -11.25 2.90 -5.06
C GLU A 106 -11.31 3.32 -6.52
N GLY A 107 -10.16 3.44 -7.15
CA GLY A 107 -10.07 3.73 -8.57
C GLY A 107 -8.66 3.46 -9.05
N ALA A 108 -8.52 3.10 -10.32
CA ALA A 108 -7.23 2.80 -10.93
C ALA A 108 -6.26 3.97 -10.78
N ASP A 109 -6.73 5.19 -11.04
CA ASP A 109 -5.93 6.42 -10.96
C ASP A 109 -5.47 6.72 -9.53
N PHE A 110 -6.29 6.36 -8.54
CA PHE A 110 -5.91 6.50 -7.14
C PHE A 110 -4.90 5.44 -6.71
N LEU A 111 -5.15 4.17 -7.03
CA LEU A 111 -4.34 3.05 -6.55
C LEU A 111 -2.98 2.97 -7.24
N LEU A 112 -2.93 3.28 -8.53
CA LEU A 112 -1.73 3.17 -9.37
C LEU A 112 -0.97 4.50 -9.51
N VAL A 113 -1.35 5.53 -8.74
CA VAL A 113 -0.72 6.85 -8.79
C VAL A 113 0.80 6.76 -8.62
N GLY A 114 1.52 7.41 -9.54
CA GLY A 114 2.98 7.48 -9.53
C GLY A 114 3.69 6.27 -10.14
N LEU A 115 2.99 5.18 -10.45
CA LEU A 115 3.58 3.99 -11.10
C LEU A 115 3.76 4.13 -12.61
N GLY A 116 3.40 5.28 -13.19
CA GLY A 116 3.58 5.57 -14.61
C GLY A 116 2.24 5.63 -15.31
N ASP A 117 2.19 5.08 -16.52
CA ASP A 117 0.94 4.94 -17.25
C ASP A 117 0.05 3.88 -16.58
N THR A 118 -1.20 4.26 -16.30
CA THR A 118 -2.17 3.42 -15.59
C THR A 118 -2.51 2.17 -16.40
N ALA A 119 -2.70 2.31 -17.72
CA ALA A 119 -3.08 1.19 -18.59
C ALA A 119 -1.92 0.20 -18.78
N GLU A 120 -0.68 0.71 -18.95
CA GLU A 120 0.51 -0.14 -19.00
C GLU A 120 0.71 -0.92 -17.70
N THR A 121 0.49 -0.26 -16.55
CA THR A 121 0.63 -0.90 -15.23
C THR A 121 -0.45 -1.95 -15.01
N GLN A 122 -1.70 -1.69 -15.40
CA GLN A 122 -2.78 -2.68 -15.37
C GLN A 122 -2.48 -3.89 -16.26
N ALA A 123 -1.99 -3.67 -17.48
CA ALA A 123 -1.63 -4.75 -18.39
C ALA A 123 -0.55 -5.67 -17.78
N LYS A 124 0.46 -5.10 -17.13
CA LYS A 124 1.50 -5.88 -16.43
C LYS A 124 0.97 -6.66 -15.24
N ILE A 125 0.02 -6.08 -14.49
CA ILE A 125 -0.66 -6.79 -13.40
C ILE A 125 -1.39 -8.00 -13.99
N SER A 126 -2.19 -7.81 -15.03
CA SER A 126 -2.93 -8.90 -15.69
C SER A 126 -2.01 -9.98 -16.23
N GLU A 127 -0.88 -9.62 -16.86
CA GLU A 127 0.15 -10.57 -17.32
C GLU A 127 0.68 -11.42 -16.16
N LYS A 128 1.08 -10.79 -15.05
CA LYS A 128 1.66 -11.49 -13.90
C LYS A 128 0.65 -12.32 -13.13
N THR A 129 -0.60 -11.86 -13.03
CA THR A 129 -1.71 -12.65 -12.49
C THR A 129 -1.97 -13.88 -13.36
N ALA A 130 -1.93 -13.77 -14.69
CA ALA A 130 -2.09 -14.91 -15.58
C ALA A 130 -0.93 -15.91 -15.46
N GLU A 131 0.32 -15.43 -15.40
CA GLU A 131 1.49 -16.27 -15.14
C GLU A 131 1.36 -17.04 -13.81
N ALA A 132 0.92 -16.37 -12.74
CA ALA A 132 0.72 -16.98 -11.41
C ALA A 132 -0.38 -18.06 -11.44
N ASN A 133 -1.53 -17.76 -12.08
CA ASN A 133 -2.62 -18.71 -12.23
C ASN A 133 -2.21 -19.95 -13.04
N ASN A 134 -1.44 -19.78 -14.11
CA ASN A 134 -0.87 -20.89 -14.89
C ASN A 134 0.12 -21.74 -14.07
N ALA A 135 0.74 -21.16 -13.04
CA ALA A 135 1.62 -21.85 -12.09
C ALA A 135 0.86 -22.54 -10.94
N GLY A 136 -0.48 -22.47 -10.92
CA GLY A 136 -1.32 -23.05 -9.87
C GLY A 136 -1.54 -22.15 -8.65
N VAL A 137 -1.08 -20.90 -8.67
CA VAL A 137 -1.37 -19.91 -7.62
C VAL A 137 -2.67 -19.19 -7.97
N GLN A 138 -3.72 -19.39 -7.18
CA GLN A 138 -5.02 -18.76 -7.41
C GLN A 138 -4.98 -17.28 -7.06
N VAL A 139 -4.93 -16.42 -8.09
CA VAL A 139 -4.93 -14.97 -7.92
C VAL A 139 -6.13 -14.39 -8.69
N PRO A 140 -7.09 -13.74 -8.00
CA PRO A 140 -8.21 -13.11 -8.67
C PRO A 140 -7.71 -11.97 -9.57
N ALA A 141 -8.40 -11.76 -10.69
CA ALA A 141 -8.14 -10.60 -11.52
C ALA A 141 -8.39 -9.32 -10.73
N LEU A 142 -7.43 -8.39 -10.75
CA LEU A 142 -7.59 -7.11 -10.07
C LEU A 142 -8.67 -6.29 -10.78
N ALA A 143 -9.86 -6.22 -10.18
CA ALA A 143 -10.99 -5.44 -10.66
C ALA A 143 -11.29 -4.31 -9.66
N PHE A 144 -11.34 -3.07 -10.16
CA PHE A 144 -11.69 -1.90 -9.36
C PHE A 144 -13.21 -1.82 -9.22
N GLN A 145 -13.74 -1.86 -8.00
CA GLN A 145 -15.18 -1.97 -7.69
C GLN A 145 -15.76 -0.70 -7.06
N ASP A 146 -15.07 0.43 -7.20
CA ASP A 146 -15.55 1.75 -6.74
C ASP A 146 -15.85 1.79 -5.22
N ARG A 147 -15.17 0.91 -4.44
CA ARG A 147 -15.32 0.76 -2.99
C ARG A 147 -14.95 2.04 -2.23
N GLU A 148 -15.64 2.28 -1.11
CA GLU A 148 -15.31 3.37 -0.20
C GLU A 148 -14.25 2.92 0.80
N GLY A 149 -13.37 3.84 1.20
CA GLY A 149 -12.29 3.53 2.11
C GLY A 149 -11.73 4.73 2.84
N ILE A 150 -10.78 4.44 3.71
CA ILE A 150 -9.99 5.41 4.47
C ILE A 150 -8.51 5.17 4.20
N GLU A 151 -7.77 6.24 3.89
CA GLU A 151 -6.32 6.20 3.80
C GLU A 151 -5.73 6.93 5.00
N LEU A 152 -4.88 6.24 5.76
CA LEU A 152 -4.00 6.86 6.74
C LEU A 152 -2.59 6.91 6.17
N THR A 153 -2.01 8.10 6.14
CA THR A 153 -0.63 8.31 5.66
C THR A 153 0.23 8.90 6.74
N GLN A 154 1.43 8.36 6.90
CA GLN A 154 2.46 8.85 7.78
C GLN A 154 3.63 9.40 6.97
N PHE A 155 4.13 10.56 7.39
CA PHE A 155 5.26 11.24 6.79
C PHE A 155 6.47 11.29 7.71
N GLU A 156 7.63 11.20 7.11
CA GLU A 156 8.92 11.47 7.71
C GLU A 156 9.71 12.36 6.75
N PHE A 157 10.19 13.50 7.24
CA PHE A 157 11.08 14.37 6.48
C PHE A 157 12.51 13.87 6.60
N ILE A 158 13.21 13.83 5.47
CA ILE A 158 14.63 13.50 5.42
C ILE A 158 15.38 14.82 5.47
N TYR A 159 16.30 14.96 6.43
CA TYR A 159 17.12 16.15 6.57
C TYR A 159 18.55 15.88 6.07
N ALA A 160 19.23 16.92 5.57
CA ALA A 160 20.66 16.84 5.31
C ALA A 160 21.41 16.63 6.63
N GLU A 161 22.25 15.59 6.71
CA GLU A 161 23.06 15.30 7.90
C GLU A 161 24.35 16.14 7.95
N ASP A 162 24.85 16.59 6.79
CA ASP A 162 26.17 17.19 6.63
C ASP A 162 26.16 18.73 6.50
N GLU A 163 25.01 19.38 6.67
CA GLU A 163 24.89 20.84 6.49
C GLU A 163 24.53 21.56 7.79
N PRO A 164 25.09 22.76 8.06
CA PRO A 164 24.85 23.52 9.29
C PRO A 164 23.39 23.99 9.41
N ILE A 165 22.64 23.99 8.31
CA ILE A 165 21.21 24.30 8.26
C ILE A 165 20.46 22.99 8.04
N ARG A 166 19.48 22.68 8.91
CA ARG A 166 18.56 21.55 8.73
C ARG A 166 17.63 21.82 7.54
N GLU A 167 18.10 21.56 6.34
CA GLU A 167 17.27 21.56 5.15
C GLU A 167 16.61 20.19 4.95
N ALA A 168 15.31 20.19 4.65
CA ALA A 168 14.60 18.98 4.27
C ALA A 168 14.93 18.62 2.81
N ILE A 169 15.69 17.55 2.61
CA ILE A 169 16.18 17.10 1.30
C ILE A 169 15.28 16.04 0.65
N GLY A 170 14.22 15.63 1.34
CA GLY A 170 13.32 14.59 0.87
C GLY A 170 12.22 14.24 1.86
N SER A 171 11.42 13.25 1.49
CA SER A 171 10.39 12.68 2.36
C SER A 171 10.28 11.17 2.17
N ARG A 172 9.94 10.49 3.25
CA ARG A 172 9.42 9.13 3.25
C ARG A 172 7.95 9.20 3.64
N ARG A 173 7.10 8.63 2.81
CA ARG A 173 5.68 8.49 3.11
C ARG A 173 5.27 7.04 3.02
N LYS A 174 4.50 6.61 4.01
CA LYS A 174 3.83 5.31 3.99
C LYS A 174 2.35 5.58 4.15
N SER A 175 1.53 4.92 3.36
CA SER A 175 0.08 5.05 3.43
C SER A 175 -0.55 3.67 3.39
N VAL A 176 -1.51 3.43 4.28
CA VAL A 176 -2.36 2.24 4.24
C VAL A 176 -3.78 2.72 3.95
N SER A 177 -4.36 2.19 2.88
CA SER A 177 -5.74 2.38 2.49
C SER A 177 -6.52 1.11 2.80
N LEU A 178 -7.59 1.26 3.58
CA LEU A 178 -8.53 0.20 3.91
C LEU A 178 -9.83 0.46 3.15
N PHE A 179 -10.23 -0.48 2.29
CA PHE A 179 -11.45 -0.42 1.51
C PHE A 179 -12.46 -1.44 2.02
N TYR A 180 -13.70 -1.00 2.16
CA TYR A 180 -14.76 -1.78 2.78
C TYR A 180 -15.92 -1.97 1.80
N LYS A 181 -16.58 -3.13 1.90
CA LYS A 181 -17.91 -3.37 1.37
C LYS A 181 -18.94 -3.16 2.47
N ARG A 182 -20.04 -2.47 2.15
CA ARG A 182 -21.19 -2.38 3.05
C ARG A 182 -22.05 -3.63 2.92
N THR A 183 -22.20 -4.37 4.02
CA THR A 183 -23.01 -5.60 4.08
C THR A 183 -24.47 -5.35 4.47
N GLY A 184 -24.84 -4.13 4.86
CA GLY A 184 -26.22 -3.75 5.20
C GLY A 184 -26.55 -2.27 4.96
N GLN A 185 -27.85 -1.94 4.92
CA GLN A 185 -28.40 -0.57 5.05
C GLN A 185 -28.60 -0.21 6.54
N GLY A 186 -27.70 -0.62 7.43
CA GLY A 186 -27.76 -0.25 8.83
C GLY A 186 -27.44 1.23 9.04
N ASN A 187 -27.90 1.76 10.18
CA ASN A 187 -27.63 3.13 10.59
C ASN A 187 -26.11 3.40 10.64
N VAL A 188 -25.72 4.66 10.48
CA VAL A 188 -24.32 5.13 10.36
C VAL A 188 -23.41 4.67 11.53
N ASP A 189 -24.00 4.24 12.65
CA ASP A 189 -23.34 3.91 13.92
C ASP A 189 -23.19 2.40 14.22
N THR A 190 -23.59 1.48 13.34
CA THR A 190 -23.42 0.03 13.59
C THR A 190 -22.06 -0.49 13.08
N GLU A 191 -21.21 -0.99 14.00
CA GLU A 191 -19.88 -1.58 13.69
C GLU A 191 -19.95 -2.75 12.68
N GLN A 192 -21.11 -3.41 12.53
CA GLN A 192 -21.28 -4.62 11.73
C GLN A 192 -21.56 -4.39 10.24
N ASP A 193 -21.67 -3.14 9.79
CA ASP A 193 -22.03 -2.84 8.39
C ASP A 193 -20.84 -2.85 7.43
N PHE A 194 -19.60 -2.91 7.93
CA PHE A 194 -18.40 -2.82 7.10
C PHE A 194 -17.60 -4.11 7.11
N THR A 195 -17.39 -4.69 5.93
CA THR A 195 -16.47 -5.82 5.73
C THR A 195 -15.23 -5.33 4.99
N LEU A 196 -14.04 -5.53 5.56
CA LEU A 196 -12.78 -5.21 4.90
C LEU A 196 -12.58 -6.12 3.69
N ASP A 197 -12.34 -5.51 2.52
CA ASP A 197 -12.40 -6.24 1.24
C ASP A 197 -11.16 -5.99 0.36
N LEU A 198 -10.42 -4.91 0.59
CA LEU A 198 -9.16 -4.63 -0.10
C LEU A 198 -8.27 -3.78 0.80
N VAL A 199 -6.99 -4.13 0.86
CA VAL A 199 -5.96 -3.33 1.54
C VAL A 199 -4.90 -2.92 0.53
N VAL A 200 -4.61 -1.63 0.48
CA VAL A 200 -3.51 -1.11 -0.34
C VAL A 200 -2.53 -0.36 0.53
N THR A 201 -1.30 -0.87 0.58
CA THR A 201 -0.17 -0.17 1.17
C THR A 201 0.61 0.51 0.07
N ARG A 202 1.01 1.76 0.28
CA ARG A 202 1.93 2.48 -0.59
C ARG A 202 3.07 3.05 0.21
N ILE A 203 4.28 2.86 -0.30
CA ILE A 203 5.52 3.37 0.26
C ILE A 203 6.17 4.22 -0.83
N VAL A 204 6.49 5.45 -0.49
CA VAL A 204 7.20 6.34 -1.39
C VAL A 204 8.39 6.93 -0.66
N HIS A 205 9.55 6.76 -1.28
CA HIS A 205 10.77 7.42 -0.88
C HIS A 205 11.14 8.43 -1.96
N ASP A 206 11.13 9.71 -1.58
CA ASP A 206 11.46 10.81 -2.49
C ASP A 206 12.65 11.58 -1.93
N ASN A 207 13.77 11.56 -2.65
CA ASN A 207 14.96 12.31 -2.35
C ASN A 207 15.17 13.33 -3.47
N PHE A 208 14.74 14.56 -3.20
CA PHE A 208 14.77 15.66 -4.16
C PHE A 208 16.20 16.00 -4.57
N LYS A 209 17.13 16.00 -3.61
CA LYS A 209 18.54 16.35 -3.85
C LYS A 209 19.25 15.35 -4.76
N LYS A 210 18.93 14.05 -4.64
CA LYS A 210 19.50 12.99 -5.49
C LYS A 210 18.67 12.71 -6.75
N GLY A 211 17.49 13.34 -6.89
CA GLY A 211 16.54 13.03 -7.96
C GLY A 211 16.06 11.58 -7.94
N VAL A 212 16.02 10.96 -6.75
CA VAL A 212 15.61 9.55 -6.57
C VAL A 212 14.18 9.51 -6.05
N LYS A 213 13.29 8.85 -6.78
CA LYS A 213 11.92 8.59 -6.39
C LYS A 213 11.64 7.10 -6.54
N ASP A 214 11.41 6.46 -5.41
CA ASP A 214 11.07 5.05 -5.34
C ASP A 214 9.63 4.90 -4.83
N ILE A 215 8.83 4.12 -5.53
CA ILE A 215 7.42 3.90 -5.25
C ILE A 215 7.16 2.40 -5.23
N GLU A 216 6.69 1.92 -4.09
CA GLU A 216 6.22 0.56 -3.91
C GLU A 216 4.74 0.60 -3.53
N VAL A 217 3.94 -0.27 -4.14
CA VAL A 217 2.53 -0.44 -3.82
C VAL A 217 2.26 -1.92 -3.60
N VAL A 218 1.76 -2.28 -2.43
CA VAL A 218 1.32 -3.63 -2.09
C VAL A 218 -0.20 -3.64 -2.09
N ILE A 219 -0.79 -4.48 -2.92
CA ILE A 219 -2.24 -4.64 -3.06
C ILE A 219 -2.58 -6.04 -2.58
N ASP A 220 -3.36 -6.11 -1.50
CA ASP A 220 -3.95 -7.35 -1.01
C ASP A 220 -5.44 -7.36 -1.36
N PRO A 221 -5.84 -8.12 -2.40
CA PRO A 221 -7.21 -8.13 -2.89
C PRO A 221 -8.15 -9.00 -2.04
N SER A 222 -7.65 -9.77 -1.08
CA SER A 222 -8.47 -10.67 -0.26
C SER A 222 -8.00 -10.77 1.20
N PRO A 223 -7.92 -9.65 1.93
CA PRO A 223 -7.29 -9.58 3.27
C PRO A 223 -7.98 -10.44 4.34
N MET A 224 -9.19 -10.93 4.09
CA MET A 224 -9.95 -11.78 5.02
C MET A 224 -9.80 -13.27 4.73
N THR A 225 -9.09 -13.66 3.67
CA THR A 225 -8.80 -15.06 3.37
C THR A 225 -7.47 -15.47 4.02
N GLU A 226 -7.35 -16.76 4.38
CA GLU A 226 -6.14 -17.24 5.09
C GLU A 226 -4.91 -17.38 4.17
N ALA A 227 -5.11 -17.49 2.85
CA ALA A 227 -4.02 -17.69 1.90
C ALA A 227 -3.58 -16.35 1.30
N MET A 228 -2.37 -15.91 1.65
CA MET A 228 -1.83 -14.59 1.26
C MET A 228 -1.02 -14.59 -0.04
N ASP A 229 -1.32 -15.53 -0.94
CA ASP A 229 -0.52 -15.77 -2.14
C ASP A 229 -0.88 -14.85 -3.30
N ASP A 230 -2.05 -14.22 -3.23
CA ASP A 230 -2.64 -13.33 -4.21
C ASP A 230 -2.21 -11.87 -4.07
N ILE A 231 -1.38 -11.54 -3.08
CA ILE A 231 -0.81 -10.21 -2.91
C ILE A 231 0.00 -9.81 -4.14
N ILE A 232 -0.27 -8.62 -4.65
CA ILE A 232 0.42 -8.01 -5.78
C ILE A 232 1.32 -6.89 -5.26
N ILE A 233 2.60 -6.95 -5.60
CA ILE A 233 3.59 -5.92 -5.29
C ILE A 233 3.98 -5.23 -6.59
N LEU A 234 3.81 -3.91 -6.62
CA LEU A 234 4.20 -3.02 -7.69
C LEU A 234 5.39 -2.21 -7.22
N HIS A 235 6.39 -2.07 -8.07
CA HIS A 235 7.57 -1.27 -7.78
C HIS A 235 7.96 -0.44 -8.99
N ARG A 236 8.31 0.82 -8.74
CA ARG A 236 8.85 1.74 -9.73
C ARG A 236 9.98 2.57 -9.13
N TYR A 237 11.16 2.44 -9.73
CA TYR A 237 12.31 3.26 -9.43
C TYR A 237 12.49 4.36 -10.50
N ASN A 238 12.38 5.62 -10.09
CA ASN A 238 12.42 6.81 -10.93
C ASN A 238 11.42 6.75 -12.10
N GLN A 239 11.88 7.05 -13.32
CA GLN A 239 11.07 7.02 -14.53
C GLN A 239 11.05 5.65 -15.22
N LYS A 240 11.67 4.62 -14.64
CA LYS A 240 11.69 3.28 -15.24
C LYS A 240 10.27 2.70 -15.34
N PRO A 241 10.03 1.73 -16.25
CA PRO A 241 8.76 1.03 -16.30
C PRO A 241 8.45 0.36 -14.97
N SER A 242 7.17 0.38 -14.57
CA SER A 242 6.69 -0.35 -13.40
C SER A 242 6.97 -1.85 -13.54
N GLN A 243 7.24 -2.49 -12.41
CA GLN A 243 7.36 -3.94 -12.27
C GLN A 243 6.23 -4.42 -11.37
N ALA A 244 5.67 -5.60 -11.69
CA ALA A 244 4.65 -6.26 -10.90
C ALA A 244 5.12 -7.66 -10.52
N ILE A 245 4.88 -8.04 -9.27
CA ILE A 245 5.24 -9.35 -8.71
C ILE A 245 4.06 -9.86 -7.88
N VAL A 246 3.74 -11.14 -8.00
CA VAL A 246 2.74 -11.81 -7.16
C VAL A 246 3.48 -12.56 -6.05
N VAL A 247 3.10 -12.36 -4.79
CA VAL A 247 3.81 -12.95 -3.63
C VAL A 247 3.84 -14.48 -3.70
N GLY A 248 2.74 -15.13 -4.09
CA GLY A 248 2.68 -16.58 -4.23
C GLY A 248 3.65 -17.16 -5.27
N THR A 249 4.20 -16.33 -6.16
CA THR A 249 5.23 -16.74 -7.14
C THR A 249 6.65 -16.58 -6.64
N MET A 250 6.88 -15.98 -5.47
CA MET A 250 8.21 -15.85 -4.87
C MET A 250 8.65 -17.17 -4.22
N PRO A 251 9.96 -17.49 -4.18
CA PRO A 251 10.46 -18.71 -3.56
C PRO A 251 10.31 -18.68 -2.03
N ASN A 252 10.11 -19.85 -1.44
CA ASN A 252 10.23 -20.07 0.00
C ASN A 252 11.08 -21.30 0.29
N THR A 253 12.38 -21.17 0.00
CA THR A 253 13.40 -22.22 0.22
C THR A 253 14.39 -21.80 1.31
N PRO A 254 15.18 -22.71 1.89
CA PRO A 254 16.14 -22.35 2.95
C PRO A 254 17.14 -21.25 2.54
N ASN A 255 17.56 -21.28 1.27
CA ASN A 255 18.49 -20.28 0.73
C ASN A 255 17.79 -18.98 0.32
N PHE A 256 16.50 -19.05 -0.05
CA PHE A 256 15.71 -17.92 -0.50
C PHE A 256 14.30 -17.96 0.11
N PRO A 257 14.12 -17.64 1.41
CA PRO A 257 12.82 -17.67 2.08
C PRO A 257 12.07 -16.35 1.88
N GLN A 258 11.86 -15.94 0.62
CA GLN A 258 11.39 -14.59 0.28
C GLN A 258 9.97 -14.32 0.79
N ARG A 259 9.04 -15.28 0.65
CA ARG A 259 7.67 -15.16 1.16
C ARG A 259 7.64 -15.00 2.68
N ASN A 260 8.36 -15.85 3.41
CA ASN A 260 8.47 -15.75 4.86
C ASN A 260 9.10 -14.43 5.32
N GLN A 261 10.15 -13.96 4.63
CA GLN A 261 10.78 -12.68 4.94
C GLN A 261 9.83 -11.50 4.69
N PHE A 262 9.11 -11.51 3.58
CA PHE A 262 8.11 -10.48 3.27
C PHE A 262 7.04 -10.40 4.38
N LYS A 263 6.42 -11.54 4.72
CA LYS A 263 5.39 -11.62 5.75
C LYS A 263 5.93 -11.21 7.13
N GLN A 264 7.02 -11.83 7.59
CA GLN A 264 7.55 -11.64 8.94
C GLN A 264 8.26 -10.29 9.16
N LYS A 265 9.17 -9.90 8.25
CA LYS A 265 10.05 -8.75 8.50
C LYS A 265 9.40 -7.43 8.13
N PHE A 266 8.47 -7.46 7.18
CA PHE A 266 7.83 -6.27 6.66
C PHE A 266 6.33 -6.23 7.01
N TYR A 267 5.55 -7.19 6.51
CA TYR A 267 4.10 -7.03 6.46
C TYR A 267 3.42 -7.07 7.84
N THR A 268 3.76 -8.04 8.70
CA THR A 268 3.21 -8.09 10.06
C THR A 268 3.52 -6.81 10.86
N LYS A 269 4.78 -6.33 10.80
CA LYS A 269 5.19 -5.11 11.51
C LYS A 269 4.46 -3.86 11.00
N LEU A 270 4.25 -3.78 9.68
CA LEU A 270 3.50 -2.70 9.06
C LEU A 270 2.06 -2.68 9.59
N LEU A 271 1.36 -3.80 9.54
CA LEU A 271 -0.04 -3.88 9.95
C LEU A 271 -0.22 -3.59 11.45
N ASP A 272 0.68 -4.09 12.30
CA ASP A 272 0.64 -3.79 13.73
C ASP A 272 0.85 -2.29 14.02
N HIS A 273 1.81 -1.66 13.35
CA HIS A 273 2.05 -0.22 13.47
C HIS A 273 0.83 0.59 13.02
N TYR A 274 0.24 0.27 11.88
CA TYR A 274 -0.94 0.98 11.40
C TYR A 274 -2.19 0.71 12.24
N ASN A 275 -2.34 -0.48 12.81
CA ASN A 275 -3.40 -0.76 13.77
C ASN A 275 -3.28 0.17 15.00
N ILE A 276 -2.08 0.43 15.51
CA ILE A 276 -1.90 1.42 16.60
C ILE A 276 -2.30 2.82 16.13
N LEU A 277 -1.91 3.25 14.93
CA LEU A 277 -2.26 4.57 14.42
C LEU A 277 -3.77 4.74 14.22
N TYR A 278 -4.46 3.73 13.69
CA TYR A 278 -5.92 3.74 13.55
C TYR A 278 -6.63 3.72 14.91
N ARG A 279 -6.10 3.01 15.91
CA ARG A 279 -6.63 3.09 17.29
C ARG A 279 -6.51 4.47 17.90
N LEU A 280 -5.39 5.16 17.67
CA LEU A 280 -5.21 6.53 18.15
C LEU A 280 -6.22 7.47 17.48
N LEU A 281 -6.40 7.34 16.16
CA LEU A 281 -7.39 8.09 15.41
C LEU A 281 -8.82 7.87 15.94
N ASP A 282 -9.22 6.60 16.11
CA ASP A 282 -10.54 6.24 16.66
C ASP A 282 -10.73 6.77 18.09
N GLY A 283 -9.69 6.66 18.93
CA GLY A 283 -9.70 7.17 20.29
C GLY A 283 -9.84 8.70 20.36
N TYR A 284 -9.14 9.44 19.50
CA TYR A 284 -9.30 10.89 19.41
C TYR A 284 -10.69 11.28 18.92
N ALA A 285 -11.19 10.61 17.88
CA ALA A 285 -12.53 10.87 17.35
C ALA A 285 -13.64 10.66 18.40
N LYS A 286 -13.53 9.59 19.21
CA LYS A 286 -14.47 9.31 20.31
C LYS A 286 -14.37 10.32 21.45
N LYS A 287 -13.18 10.89 21.70
CA LYS A 287 -13.00 11.92 22.75
C LYS A 287 -13.82 13.17 22.44
N ASP A 288 -13.80 13.67 21.21
CA ASP A 288 -14.56 14.86 20.86
C ASP A 288 -16.07 14.64 20.86
N GLY A 289 -16.53 13.43 20.51
CA GLY A 289 -17.92 13.01 20.73
C GLY A 289 -18.35 13.03 22.21
N ASN A 290 -17.39 12.87 23.13
CA ASN A 290 -17.62 12.90 24.58
C ASN A 290 -17.39 14.27 25.23
N SER A 291 -16.97 15.29 24.49
CA SER A 291 -16.78 16.65 25.04
C SER A 291 -18.05 17.23 25.66
N TYR A 292 -19.22 16.85 25.14
CA TYR A 292 -20.52 17.17 25.74
C TYR A 292 -20.70 16.49 27.10
N ASN A 293 -20.34 15.21 27.20
CA ASN A 293 -20.41 14.47 28.46
C ASN A 293 -19.45 15.06 29.50
N ASP A 294 -18.24 15.46 29.10
CA ASP A 294 -17.29 16.16 29.98
C ASP A 294 -17.88 17.49 30.46
N THR A 295 -18.58 18.23 29.59
CA THR A 295 -19.26 19.48 29.94
C THR A 295 -20.41 19.24 30.92
N VAL A 296 -21.21 18.18 30.70
CA VAL A 296 -22.29 17.79 31.63
C VAL A 296 -21.72 17.36 32.97
N LEU A 297 -20.64 16.58 33.00
CA LEU A 297 -19.96 16.18 34.24
C LEU A 297 -19.39 17.39 34.99
N GLU A 298 -18.80 18.35 34.29
CA GLU A 298 -18.30 19.59 34.89
C GLU A 298 -19.44 20.46 35.45
N LEU A 299 -20.59 20.51 34.77
CA LEU A 299 -21.80 21.17 35.26
C LEU A 299 -22.39 20.47 36.49
N LEU A 300 -22.42 19.14 36.50
CA LEU A 300 -22.83 18.34 37.66
C LEU A 300 -21.88 18.55 38.85
N ARG A 301 -20.57 18.56 38.61
CA ARG A 301 -19.54 18.83 39.63
C ARG A 301 -19.74 20.21 40.27
N LYS A 302 -19.99 21.24 39.46
CA LYS A 302 -20.35 22.59 39.94
C LYS A 302 -21.66 22.63 40.70
N SER A 303 -22.65 21.81 40.33
CA SER A 303 -23.93 21.72 41.07
C SER A 303 -23.78 21.10 42.46
N THR A 304 -22.70 20.34 42.68
CA THR A 304 -22.33 19.73 43.96
C THR A 304 -21.26 20.51 44.73
N GLU A 305 -20.83 21.68 44.23
CA GLU A 305 -20.01 22.62 45.00
C GLU A 305 -20.92 23.37 45.98
N TYR A 306 -21.20 22.73 47.12
CA TYR A 306 -21.85 23.33 48.28
C TYR A 306 -21.17 22.88 49.58
#